data_AF-A0A7S2ETZ6-F1
#
_entry.id   AF-A0A7S2ETZ6-F1
#
_cell.length_a   1.000
_cell.length_b   1.000
_cell.length_c   1.000
_cell.angle_alpha   90.00
_cell.angle_beta   90.00
_cell.angle_gamma   90.00
#
_symmetry.space_group_name_H-M   'P 1'
#
loop_
_entity.id
_entity.type
_entity.pdbx_description
1 polymer ?
#
loop_
_entity_poly.entity_id
_entity_poly.type
_entity_poly.pdbx_seq_one_letter_code
_entity_poly.pdbx_strand_id
1 'polypeptide(L)'
;GPPSNITHRRRQASIEGPLAPRGYAAMSSAGYAQRLSRYDNKGICGLPETLDSRRVFLNKAEKLVAMIRRAQYVVVLTGAGVSTSAGIPDFRGPRGIWTEEERREREEKRRNKKR
;
A
#
# COMPACT_ATOMS: atom_id res chain seq x y z
N GLY A 1 -7.83 -29.33 37.90
CA GLY A 1 -6.84 -28.25 37.73
C GLY A 1 -7.25 -27.42 36.53
N PRO A 2 -7.14 -26.08 36.56
CA PRO A 2 -7.59 -25.24 35.46
C PRO A 2 -6.63 -25.36 34.27
N PRO A 3 -7.10 -25.24 33.01
CA PRO A 3 -6.21 -25.02 31.89
C PRO A 3 -5.67 -23.59 31.94
N SER A 4 -4.35 -23.48 31.83
CA SER A 4 -3.58 -22.24 31.79
C SER A 4 -3.94 -21.39 30.56
N ASN A 5 -4.26 -20.11 30.81
CA ASN A 5 -4.41 -19.05 29.82
C ASN A 5 -3.19 -18.94 28.89
N ILE A 6 -3.37 -19.22 27.60
CA ILE A 6 -2.41 -18.82 26.55
C ILE A 6 -2.81 -17.42 26.09
N THR A 7 -2.22 -16.41 26.72
CA THR A 7 -2.25 -15.03 26.22
C THR A 7 -1.39 -14.93 24.97
N HIS A 8 -2.00 -14.87 23.78
CA HIS A 8 -1.33 -14.45 22.55
C HIS A 8 -0.99 -12.96 22.61
N ARG A 9 0.14 -12.63 23.23
CA ARG A 9 0.76 -11.32 23.12
C ARG A 9 1.26 -11.17 21.68
N ARG A 10 0.46 -10.54 20.81
CA ARG A 10 0.85 -10.14 19.46
C ARG A 10 2.04 -9.18 19.58
N ARG A 11 3.27 -9.70 19.50
CA ARG A 11 4.46 -8.88 19.33
C ARG A 11 4.29 -8.15 18.00
N GLN A 12 4.08 -6.84 18.05
CA GLN A 12 4.44 -5.97 16.93
C GLN A 12 5.93 -6.19 16.73
N ALA A 13 6.30 -6.88 15.66
CA ALA A 13 7.68 -6.97 15.24
C ALA A 13 8.08 -5.58 14.76
N SER A 14 8.81 -4.85 15.60
CA SER A 14 9.62 -3.73 15.17
C SER A 14 10.48 -4.20 14.00
N ILE A 15 10.36 -3.51 12.86
CA ILE A 15 11.15 -3.79 11.66
C ILE A 15 12.57 -3.29 11.94
N GLU A 16 13.33 -4.05 12.72
CA GLU A 16 14.78 -3.94 12.81
C GLU A 16 15.35 -5.29 12.38
N GLY A 17 15.11 -5.63 11.11
CA GLY A 17 15.86 -6.68 10.42
C GLY A 17 17.22 -6.14 9.96
N PRO A 18 18.20 -7.02 9.68
CA PRO A 18 19.55 -6.62 9.30
C PRO A 18 19.49 -5.69 8.08
N LEU A 19 20.25 -4.58 8.14
CA LEU A 19 20.40 -3.58 7.09
C LEU A 19 20.52 -4.25 5.72
N ALA A 20 19.49 -4.12 4.90
CA ALA A 20 19.47 -4.68 3.55
C ALA A 20 20.71 -4.18 2.77
N PRO A 21 21.39 -5.05 1.99
CA PRO A 21 22.60 -4.66 1.27
C PRO A 21 22.34 -3.44 0.38
N ARG A 22 23.35 -2.56 0.24
CA ARG A 22 23.25 -1.22 -0.39
C ARG A 22 22.59 -1.19 -1.80
N GLY A 23 22.47 -2.32 -2.49
CA GLY A 23 21.75 -2.45 -3.77
C GLY A 23 20.24 -2.73 -3.68
N TYR A 24 19.74 -3.28 -2.57
CA TYR A 24 18.33 -3.67 -2.43
C TYR A 24 17.39 -2.46 -2.33
N ALA A 25 17.87 -1.37 -1.71
CA ALA A 25 17.13 -0.11 -1.67
C ALA A 25 16.84 0.42 -3.09
N ALA A 26 17.82 0.33 -4.01
CA ALA A 26 17.69 0.79 -5.40
C ALA A 26 16.70 -0.02 -6.25
N MET A 27 16.48 -1.28 -5.89
CA MET A 27 15.51 -2.18 -6.54
C MET A 27 14.11 -2.14 -5.91
N SER A 28 13.95 -1.44 -4.77
CA SER A 28 12.63 -1.23 -4.14
C SER A 28 11.82 -0.14 -4.85
N SER A 29 10.50 -0.16 -4.70
CA SER A 29 9.64 0.93 -5.19
C SER A 29 10.04 2.29 -4.62
N ALA A 30 10.52 2.33 -3.37
CA ALA A 30 11.01 3.56 -2.73
C ALA A 30 12.29 4.07 -3.39
N GLY A 31 13.25 3.19 -3.68
CA GLY A 31 14.46 3.58 -4.41
C GLY A 31 14.21 3.93 -5.87
N TYR A 32 13.20 3.33 -6.51
CA TYR A 32 12.71 3.80 -7.81
C TYR A 32 12.15 5.23 -7.71
N ALA A 33 11.26 5.48 -6.74
CA ALA A 33 10.66 6.80 -6.54
C ALA A 33 11.70 7.89 -6.28
N GLN A 34 12.77 7.59 -5.52
CA GLN A 34 13.88 8.51 -5.24
C GLN A 34 14.70 8.91 -6.48
N ARG A 35 14.70 8.09 -7.54
CA ARG A 35 15.41 8.37 -8.80
C ARG A 35 14.57 9.17 -9.80
N LEU A 36 13.29 9.37 -9.52
CA LEU A 36 12.44 10.20 -10.37
C LEU A 36 12.85 11.67 -10.20
N SER A 37 12.77 12.43 -11.29
CA SER A 37 12.86 13.89 -11.21
C SER A 37 11.84 14.42 -10.21
N ARG A 38 12.22 15.49 -9.50
CA ARG A 38 11.29 16.16 -8.59
C ARG A 38 10.01 16.50 -9.33
N TYR A 39 8.89 16.13 -8.73
CA TYR A 39 7.57 16.30 -9.30
C TYR A 39 6.61 16.58 -8.16
N ASP A 40 6.18 17.83 -8.04
CA ASP A 40 5.45 18.31 -6.86
C ASP A 40 3.96 17.88 -6.87
N ASN A 41 3.37 17.61 -8.04
CA ASN A 41 1.96 17.23 -8.14
C ASN A 41 1.74 15.71 -8.05
N LYS A 42 1.81 15.13 -6.85
CA LYS A 42 1.62 13.69 -6.63
C LYS A 42 0.17 13.19 -6.78
N GLY A 43 -0.80 14.09 -6.96
CA GLY A 43 -2.23 13.79 -6.96
C GLY A 43 -2.77 13.59 -5.54
N ILE A 44 -3.94 12.96 -5.40
CA ILE A 44 -4.55 12.69 -4.10
C ILE A 44 -3.93 11.41 -3.51
N CYS A 45 -3.28 11.56 -2.35
CA CYS A 45 -2.62 10.47 -1.63
C CYS A 45 -3.38 10.10 -0.34
N GLY A 46 -3.38 8.82 0.01
CA GLY A 46 -3.86 8.34 1.30
C GLY A 46 -5.39 8.33 1.46
N LEU A 47 -6.14 8.18 0.37
CA LEU A 47 -7.59 7.99 0.46
C LEU A 47 -7.92 6.72 1.28
N PRO A 48 -8.98 6.74 2.10
CA PRO A 48 -9.41 5.56 2.85
C PRO A 48 -9.75 4.40 1.91
N GLU A 49 -9.32 3.19 2.30
CA GLU A 49 -9.72 1.97 1.62
C GLU A 49 -11.21 1.68 1.88
N THR A 50 -11.87 1.14 0.85
CA THR A 50 -13.24 0.66 0.95
C THR A 50 -13.26 -0.84 0.74
N LEU A 51 -14.04 -1.54 1.57
CA LEU A 51 -14.22 -2.98 1.49
C LEU A 51 -15.70 -3.27 1.26
N ASP A 52 -15.99 -3.91 0.14
CA ASP A 52 -17.34 -4.36 -0.16
C ASP A 52 -17.77 -5.47 0.82
N SER A 53 -19.04 -5.48 1.21
CA SER A 53 -19.62 -6.66 1.88
C SER A 53 -19.56 -7.89 0.96
N ARG A 54 -19.51 -9.09 1.54
CA ARG A 54 -19.44 -10.35 0.78
C ARG A 54 -20.51 -10.46 -0.31
N ARG A 55 -21.76 -10.07 0.00
CA ARG A 55 -22.88 -10.07 -0.95
C ARG A 55 -22.61 -9.14 -2.14
N VAL A 56 -22.17 -7.90 -1.86
CA VAL A 56 -21.86 -6.92 -2.90
C VAL A 56 -20.69 -7.38 -3.77
N PHE A 57 -19.64 -7.92 -3.15
CA PHE A 57 -18.48 -8.46 -3.84
C PHE A 57 -18.87 -9.58 -4.82
N LEU A 58 -19.61 -10.59 -4.36
CA LEU A 58 -20.04 -11.72 -5.20
C LEU A 58 -20.88 -11.24 -6.39
N ASN A 59 -21.85 -10.35 -6.15
CA ASN A 59 -22.67 -9.78 -7.21
C ASN A 59 -21.84 -9.02 -8.27
N LYS A 60 -20.80 -8.27 -7.84
CA LYS A 60 -19.90 -7.57 -8.77
C LYS A 60 -19.02 -8.56 -9.55
N ALA A 61 -18.51 -9.59 -8.89
CA ALA A 61 -17.68 -10.62 -9.52
C ALA A 61 -18.46 -11.40 -10.60
N GLU A 62 -19.69 -11.81 -10.32
CA GLU A 62 -20.56 -12.48 -11.30
C GLU A 62 -20.82 -11.60 -12.53
N LYS A 63 -21.11 -10.32 -12.32
CA LYS A 63 -21.28 -9.35 -13.42
C LYS A 63 -20.01 -9.21 -14.25
N LEU A 64 -18.84 -9.13 -13.62
CA LEU A 64 -17.56 -9.06 -14.32
C LEU A 64 -17.32 -10.33 -15.15
N VAL A 65 -17.58 -11.52 -14.61
CA VAL A 65 -17.46 -12.78 -15.35
C VAL A 65 -18.38 -12.82 -16.57
N ALA A 66 -19.63 -12.38 -16.42
CA ALA A 66 -20.57 -12.27 -17.54
C ALA A 66 -20.08 -11.29 -18.62
N MET A 67 -19.49 -10.16 -18.21
CA MET A 67 -18.87 -9.20 -19.13
C MET A 67 -17.68 -9.76 -19.89
N ILE A 68 -16.82 -10.54 -19.21
CA ILE A 68 -15.65 -11.17 -19.84
C ILE A 68 -16.10 -12.23 -20.86
N ARG A 69 -17.08 -13.08 -20.50
CA ARG A 69 -17.56 -14.17 -21.38
C ARG A 69 -18.18 -13.67 -22.68
N ARG A 70 -18.79 -12.48 -22.68
CA ARG A 70 -19.42 -11.88 -23.87
C ARG A 70 -18.47 -11.01 -24.70
N ALA A 71 -17.30 -10.66 -24.16
CA ALA A 71 -16.38 -9.76 -24.83
C ALA A 71 -15.61 -10.50 -25.93
N GLN A 72 -15.49 -9.89 -27.11
CA GLN A 72 -14.63 -10.41 -28.18
C GLN A 72 -13.15 -10.18 -27.85
N TYR A 73 -12.84 -9.08 -27.15
CA TYR A 73 -11.49 -8.69 -26.76
C TYR A 73 -11.52 -8.14 -25.33
N VAL A 74 -10.52 -8.53 -24.53
CA VAL A 74 -10.36 -8.07 -23.14
C VAL A 74 -8.98 -7.47 -22.98
N VAL A 75 -8.92 -6.24 -22.47
CA VAL A 75 -7.68 -5.55 -22.12
C VAL A 75 -7.67 -5.30 -20.62
N VAL A 76 -6.56 -5.63 -19.95
CA VAL A 76 -6.40 -5.44 -18.51
C VAL A 76 -5.35 -4.35 -18.27
N LEU A 77 -5.75 -3.27 -17.62
CA LEU A 77 -4.87 -2.19 -17.20
C LEU A 77 -4.53 -2.40 -15.72
N THR A 78 -3.25 -2.52 -15.41
CA THR A 78 -2.77 -2.73 -14.03
C THR A 78 -1.94 -1.54 -13.55
N GLY A 79 -1.88 -1.37 -12.23
CA GLY A 79 -1.02 -0.38 -11.57
C GLY A 79 -0.37 -1.00 -10.34
N ALA A 80 0.35 -0.19 -9.56
CA ALA A 80 1.17 -0.68 -8.43
C ALA A 80 0.39 -1.50 -7.39
N GLY A 81 -0.92 -1.28 -7.25
CA GLY A 81 -1.78 -1.98 -6.29
C GLY A 81 -1.74 -3.51 -6.36
N VAL A 82 -1.59 -4.09 -7.55
CA VAL A 82 -1.57 -5.57 -7.70
C VAL A 82 -0.34 -6.23 -7.06
N SER A 83 0.76 -5.49 -6.93
CA SER A 83 2.04 -5.98 -6.38
C SER A 83 2.15 -5.80 -4.86
N THR A 84 1.20 -5.14 -4.22
CA THR A 84 1.21 -4.89 -2.76
C THR A 84 1.18 -6.17 -1.94
N SER A 85 0.49 -7.20 -2.43
CA SER A 85 0.46 -8.53 -1.81
C SER A 85 1.82 -9.23 -1.79
N ALA A 86 2.71 -8.89 -2.73
CA ALA A 86 4.09 -9.37 -2.80
C ALA A 86 5.07 -8.50 -1.98
N GLY A 87 4.56 -7.57 -1.16
CA GLY A 87 5.37 -6.69 -0.32
C GLY A 87 5.97 -5.49 -1.05
N ILE A 88 5.60 -5.25 -2.30
CA ILE A 88 6.04 -4.08 -3.09
C ILE A 88 5.04 -2.94 -2.84
N PRO A 89 5.43 -1.84 -2.17
CA PRO A 89 4.48 -0.80 -1.82
C PRO A 89 3.99 -0.06 -3.08
N ASP A 90 2.75 0.43 -3.01
CA ASP A 90 2.19 1.33 -4.00
C ASP A 90 2.66 2.78 -3.78
N PHE A 91 2.16 3.70 -4.62
CA PHE A 91 2.50 5.11 -4.51
C PHE A 91 1.54 5.92 -3.63
N ARG A 92 0.22 5.65 -3.71
CA ARG A 92 -0.82 6.57 -3.23
C ARG A 92 -1.82 5.95 -2.26
N GLY A 93 -1.73 4.66 -1.95
CA GLY A 93 -2.57 4.01 -0.96
C GLY A 93 -2.33 4.58 0.45
N PRO A 94 -3.06 4.11 1.47
CA PRO A 94 -2.92 4.61 2.84
C PRO A 94 -1.49 4.56 3.40
N ARG A 95 -0.66 3.63 2.90
CA ARG A 95 0.77 3.48 3.22
C ARG A 95 1.66 3.56 1.97
N GLY A 96 1.17 4.24 0.94
CA GLY A 96 1.91 4.44 -0.32
C GLY A 96 3.10 5.37 -0.12
N ILE A 97 4.09 5.27 -1.01
CA ILE A 97 5.34 6.04 -0.91
C ILE A 97 5.09 7.55 -0.81
N TRP A 98 4.22 8.08 -1.66
CA TRP A 98 3.94 9.52 -1.71
C TRP A 98 3.04 9.96 -0.55
N THR A 99 2.14 9.08 -0.10
CA THR A 99 1.35 9.30 1.13
C THR A 99 2.27 9.46 2.35
N GLU A 100 3.29 8.61 2.45
CA GLU A 100 4.26 8.63 3.54
C GLU A 100 5.20 9.84 3.48
N GLU A 101 5.62 10.23 2.27
CA GLU A 101 6.37 11.46 2.02
C GLU A 101 5.58 12.69 2.46
N GLU A 102 4.33 12.84 2.00
CA GLU A 102 3.45 13.95 2.40
C GLU A 102 3.22 14.00 3.91
N ARG A 103 3.07 12.84 4.57
CA ARG A 103 2.90 12.76 6.02
C ARG A 103 4.11 13.32 6.75
N ARG A 104 5.32 12.91 6.35
CA ARG A 104 6.58 13.39 6.93
C ARG A 104 6.75 14.89 6.76
N GLU A 105 6.48 15.42 5.58
CA GLU A 105 6.54 16.87 5.32
C GLU A 105 5.56 17.66 6.19
N ARG A 106 4.32 17.15 6.35
CA ARG A 106 3.33 17.80 7.22
C ARG A 106 3.76 17.78 8.68
N GLU A 107 4.33 16.67 9.16
CA GLU A 107 4.85 16.54 10.53
C GLU A 107 6.01 17.51 10.78
N GLU A 108 6.94 17.63 9.83
CA GLU A 108 8.08 18.56 9.90
C GLU A 108 7.62 20.02 9.94
N LYS A 109 6.68 20.41 9.06
CA LYS A 109 6.08 21.75 9.07
C LYS A 109 5.41 22.06 10.41
N ARG A 110 4.70 21.09 11.00
CA ARG A 110 4.07 21.24 12.33
C ARG A 110 5.09 21.40 13.46
N ARG A 111 6.23 20.71 13.37
CA ARG A 111 7.33 20.83 14.34
C ARG A 111 8.02 22.18 14.26
N ASN A 112 8.29 22.68 13.05
CA ASN A 112 8.96 23.96 12.84
C ASN A 112 8.09 25.16 13.26
N LYS A 113 6.76 25.08 13.13
CA LYS A 113 5.84 26.13 13.61
C LYS A 113 5.77 26.26 15.14
N LYS A 114 6.14 25.21 15.89
CA LYS A 114 6.11 25.19 17.37
C LYS A 114 7.41 25.67 18.01
N ARG A 115 8.46 25.88 17.22
CA ARG A 115 9.73 26.48 17.63
C ARG A 115 9.68 27.98 17.41
#